data_AF-A0A640W6I7-F1
#
_entry.id   AF-A0A640W6I7-F1
#
_cell.length_a   1.000
_cell.length_b   1.000
_cell.length_c   1.000
_cell.angle_alpha   90.00
_cell.angle_beta   90.00
_cell.angle_gamma   90.00
#
_symmetry.space_group_name_H-M   'P 1'
#
loop_
_entity.id
_entity.type
_entity.pdbx_description
1 polymer ?
#
loop_
_entity_poly.entity_id
_entity_poly.type
_entity_poly.pdbx_seq_one_letter_code
_entity_poly.pdbx_strand_id
1 'polypeptide(L)'
;MTIKTWTIGFLCLLTIISSIIVQPSLADEKINIEFFYSSGCGDCEEKEPIVDEIEQEYADKIVVHRKDISMDENYMHQWVNYGFFDIPAIVVNNKTKIPKEEITKEYVEKIIDGYLSGEINETNNQSQRVEIPFLGSFNATDLSRFSLPLLTVILGVVDSVNPCSFFVLMFLLNLLVYAQSRKKMAIIGGIFIFFSGFIYFIFMSALLEIFIFTSHVLIITTIAGFIAILLGSLNIKDFFFFKKGLSASIPDSKKPGLFKQMRKLVKASKFSTMLIGVIVLAVSANTYELFCTLGFPMIFTKTLTLHHLPIVEYYLYLVFYNIIYVIPLCLIVTIFVVTLGRRKLTQWQGQLLKLLSGTMMASLGLILVFSPRLLNNVFAAVGIIVVALLLTTVISLIWKKHLQDSGKTE
;
A
#
# COMPACT_ATOMS: atom_id res chain seq x y z
N MET A 1 -81.50 -51.23 -1.40
CA MET A 1 -80.85 -49.91 -1.56
C MET A 1 -79.58 -49.87 -0.70
N THR A 2 -78.66 -50.82 -0.90
CA THR A 2 -77.61 -51.14 0.11
C THR A 2 -76.28 -51.62 -0.49
N ILE A 3 -76.10 -51.51 -1.81
CA ILE A 3 -74.86 -51.94 -2.51
C ILE A 3 -74.12 -50.75 -3.16
N LYS A 4 -74.76 -49.59 -3.33
CA LYS A 4 -74.17 -48.42 -4.02
C LYS A 4 -73.33 -47.49 -3.13
N THR A 5 -73.41 -47.64 -1.81
CA THR A 5 -72.67 -46.78 -0.85
C THR A 5 -71.29 -47.32 -0.48
N TRP A 6 -71.07 -48.63 -0.57
CA TRP A 6 -69.78 -49.24 -0.26
C TRP A 6 -68.75 -49.10 -1.39
N THR A 7 -69.18 -49.06 -2.65
CA THR A 7 -68.28 -48.90 -3.79
C THR A 7 -67.71 -47.48 -3.90
N ILE A 8 -68.47 -46.46 -3.50
CA ILE A 8 -68.01 -45.07 -3.48
C ILE A 8 -67.05 -44.83 -2.30
N GLY A 9 -67.33 -45.44 -1.14
CA GLY A 9 -66.44 -45.38 0.02
C GLY A 9 -65.07 -46.04 -0.23
N PHE A 10 -65.05 -47.18 -0.95
CA PHE A 10 -63.81 -47.89 -1.26
C PHE A 10 -62.98 -47.20 -2.36
N LEU A 11 -63.63 -46.58 -3.35
CA LEU A 11 -62.92 -45.78 -4.37
C LEU A 11 -62.34 -44.48 -3.80
N CYS A 12 -63.05 -43.81 -2.87
CA CYS A 12 -62.52 -42.64 -2.16
C CYS A 12 -61.38 -43.02 -1.18
N LEU A 13 -61.43 -44.20 -0.55
CA LEU A 13 -60.31 -44.66 0.28
C LEU A 13 -59.06 -45.00 -0.56
N LEU A 14 -59.24 -45.59 -1.75
CA LEU A 14 -58.13 -45.90 -2.67
C LEU A 14 -57.49 -44.65 -3.28
N THR A 15 -58.26 -43.59 -3.58
CA THR A 15 -57.70 -42.30 -4.04
C THR A 15 -57.01 -41.53 -2.91
N ILE A 16 -57.49 -41.65 -1.67
CA ILE A 16 -56.83 -41.05 -0.50
C ILE A 16 -55.54 -41.83 -0.14
N ILE A 17 -55.53 -43.16 -0.25
CA ILE A 17 -54.32 -43.97 0.02
C ILE A 17 -53.28 -43.82 -1.10
N SER A 18 -53.70 -43.64 -2.37
CA SER A 18 -52.79 -43.30 -3.47
C SER A 18 -52.11 -41.94 -3.32
N SER A 19 -52.66 -41.05 -2.50
CA SER A 19 -52.13 -39.69 -2.30
C SER A 19 -51.09 -39.62 -1.16
N ILE A 20 -50.86 -40.72 -0.44
CA ILE A 20 -50.02 -40.76 0.77
C ILE A 20 -48.67 -41.48 0.53
N ILE A 21 -48.41 -42.02 -0.67
CA ILE A 21 -47.15 -42.72 -1.00
C ILE A 21 -46.28 -41.93 -1.99
N VAL A 22 -46.49 -40.63 -2.16
CA VAL A 22 -45.46 -39.76 -2.74
C VAL A 22 -44.60 -39.26 -1.58
N GLN A 23 -43.66 -40.08 -1.14
CA GLN A 23 -42.50 -39.54 -0.42
C GLN A 23 -41.75 -38.68 -1.44
N PRO A 24 -41.46 -37.40 -1.15
CA PRO A 24 -40.48 -36.68 -1.95
C PRO A 24 -39.18 -37.46 -1.84
N SER A 25 -38.66 -37.95 -2.96
CA SER A 25 -37.25 -38.33 -3.02
C SER A 25 -36.49 -37.10 -2.57
N LEU A 26 -35.71 -37.21 -1.49
CA LEU A 26 -34.63 -36.27 -1.21
C LEU A 26 -33.81 -36.24 -2.50
N ALA A 27 -33.96 -35.17 -3.27
CA ALA A 27 -32.97 -34.86 -4.29
C ALA A 27 -31.65 -34.80 -3.52
N ASP A 28 -30.63 -35.53 -3.97
CA ASP A 28 -29.24 -35.34 -3.51
C ASP A 28 -28.90 -33.87 -3.79
N GLU A 29 -29.12 -33.01 -2.79
CA GLU A 29 -28.80 -31.59 -2.87
C GLU A 29 -27.29 -31.49 -2.74
N LYS A 30 -26.60 -31.61 -3.89
CA LYS A 30 -25.15 -31.47 -3.95
C LYS A 30 -24.75 -30.12 -3.36
N ILE A 31 -23.67 -30.11 -2.59
CA ILE A 31 -23.15 -28.89 -1.97
C ILE A 31 -22.56 -28.01 -3.07
N ASN A 32 -23.02 -26.76 -3.13
CA ASN A 32 -22.51 -25.78 -4.09
C ASN A 32 -21.25 -25.11 -3.53
N ILE A 33 -20.17 -25.13 -4.30
CA ILE A 33 -18.91 -24.46 -3.99
C ILE A 33 -18.67 -23.40 -5.04
N GLU A 34 -18.56 -22.14 -4.65
CA GLU A 34 -18.18 -21.05 -5.55
C GLU A 34 -16.72 -20.68 -5.31
N PHE A 35 -15.87 -20.86 -6.33
CA PHE A 35 -14.46 -20.51 -6.28
C PHE A 35 -14.22 -19.23 -7.09
N PHE A 36 -13.90 -18.14 -6.39
CA PHE A 36 -13.62 -16.84 -6.98
C PHE A 36 -12.11 -16.68 -7.21
N TYR A 37 -11.72 -16.36 -8.44
CA TYR A 37 -10.32 -16.25 -8.86
C TYR A 37 -10.15 -15.23 -9.99
N SER A 38 -8.92 -15.01 -10.46
CA SER A 38 -8.61 -14.15 -11.61
C SER A 38 -7.48 -14.72 -12.43
N SER A 39 -7.59 -14.62 -13.76
CA SER A 39 -6.54 -15.00 -14.70
C SER A 39 -5.25 -14.17 -14.47
N GLY A 40 -4.14 -14.81 -14.10
CA GLY A 40 -2.85 -14.16 -13.80
C GLY A 40 -2.62 -13.81 -12.31
N CYS A 41 -3.48 -14.31 -11.42
CA CYS A 41 -3.32 -14.28 -9.97
C CYS A 41 -2.42 -15.42 -9.50
N GLY A 42 -1.23 -15.11 -8.98
CA GLY A 42 -0.26 -16.12 -8.53
C GLY A 42 -0.73 -16.98 -7.36
N ASP A 43 -1.48 -16.39 -6.41
CA ASP A 43 -2.06 -17.14 -5.30
C ASP A 43 -3.22 -18.05 -5.75
N CYS A 44 -3.88 -17.69 -6.85
CA CYS A 44 -4.95 -18.48 -7.43
C CYS A 44 -4.35 -19.73 -8.10
N GLU A 45 -3.26 -19.57 -8.86
CA GLU A 45 -2.51 -20.68 -9.46
C GLU A 45 -1.97 -21.66 -8.40
N GLU A 46 -1.60 -21.19 -7.20
CA GLU A 46 -1.17 -22.05 -6.10
C GLU A 46 -2.32 -22.87 -5.49
N LYS A 47 -3.52 -22.28 -5.39
CA LYS A 47 -4.67 -22.87 -4.67
C LYS A 47 -5.63 -23.62 -5.58
N GLU A 48 -5.56 -23.41 -6.90
CA GLU A 48 -6.39 -24.10 -7.88
C GLU A 48 -6.25 -25.63 -7.84
N PRO A 49 -5.05 -26.23 -7.69
CA PRO A 49 -4.90 -27.68 -7.53
C PRO A 49 -5.65 -28.25 -6.31
N ILE A 50 -5.76 -27.47 -5.23
CA ILE A 50 -6.51 -27.90 -4.03
C ILE A 50 -7.99 -28.04 -4.37
N VAL A 51 -8.54 -27.11 -5.14
CA VAL A 51 -9.95 -27.16 -5.57
C VAL A 51 -10.17 -28.31 -6.55
N ASP A 52 -9.23 -28.55 -7.47
CA ASP A 52 -9.28 -29.67 -8.42
C ASP A 52 -9.30 -31.03 -7.71
N GLU A 53 -8.45 -31.21 -6.69
CA GLU A 53 -8.42 -32.43 -5.89
C GLU A 53 -9.76 -32.66 -5.14
N ILE A 54 -10.31 -31.60 -4.54
CA ILE A 54 -11.60 -31.67 -3.81
C ILE A 54 -12.76 -31.98 -4.77
N GLU A 55 -12.75 -31.38 -5.96
CA GLU A 55 -13.75 -31.65 -7.00
C GLU A 55 -13.73 -33.11 -7.45
N GLN A 56 -12.54 -33.73 -7.54
CA GLN A 56 -12.39 -35.14 -7.86
C GLN A 56 -12.83 -36.06 -6.72
N GLU A 57 -12.42 -35.74 -5.49
CA GLU A 57 -12.68 -36.57 -4.31
C GLU A 57 -14.17 -36.57 -3.91
N TYR A 58 -14.86 -35.45 -4.13
CA TYR A 58 -16.28 -35.28 -3.79
C TYR A 58 -17.21 -35.19 -5.02
N ALA A 59 -16.80 -35.69 -6.18
CA ALA A 59 -17.50 -35.52 -7.47
C ALA A 59 -19.02 -35.79 -7.45
N ASP A 60 -19.45 -36.78 -6.67
CA ASP A 60 -20.87 -37.16 -6.56
C ASP A 60 -21.66 -36.31 -5.56
N LYS A 61 -20.98 -35.52 -4.72
CA LYS A 61 -21.54 -34.81 -3.56
C LYS A 61 -21.49 -33.29 -3.67
N ILE A 62 -20.62 -32.74 -4.52
CA ILE A 62 -20.43 -31.29 -4.68
C ILE A 62 -20.59 -30.83 -6.13
N VAL A 63 -20.79 -29.52 -6.31
CA VAL A 63 -20.71 -28.83 -7.60
C VAL A 63 -19.82 -27.61 -7.43
N VAL A 64 -18.75 -27.51 -8.22
CA VAL A 64 -17.82 -26.38 -8.17
C VAL A 64 -18.12 -25.38 -9.30
N HIS A 65 -18.40 -24.13 -8.92
CA HIS A 65 -18.57 -23.00 -9.81
C HIS A 65 -17.33 -22.11 -9.79
N ARG A 66 -16.54 -22.16 -10.86
CA ARG A 66 -15.34 -21.32 -11.03
C ARG A 66 -15.75 -19.97 -11.60
N LYS A 67 -15.52 -18.90 -10.83
CA LYS A 67 -15.94 -17.54 -11.13
C LYS A 67 -14.73 -16.63 -11.29
N ASP A 68 -14.34 -16.36 -12.54
CA ASP A 68 -13.27 -15.41 -12.85
C ASP A 68 -13.79 -13.97 -12.69
N ILE A 69 -13.37 -13.29 -11.63
CA ILE A 69 -13.81 -11.92 -11.32
C ILE A 69 -13.21 -10.86 -12.25
N SER A 70 -12.18 -11.21 -13.03
CA SER A 70 -11.59 -10.30 -14.02
C SER A 70 -12.33 -10.32 -15.36
N MET A 71 -13.10 -11.37 -15.62
CA MET A 71 -13.82 -11.57 -16.89
C MET A 71 -15.29 -11.18 -16.81
N ASP A 72 -15.91 -11.23 -15.62
CA ASP A 72 -17.34 -10.95 -15.43
C ASP A 72 -17.61 -10.03 -14.23
N GLU A 73 -18.19 -8.86 -14.50
CA GLU A 73 -18.58 -7.87 -13.49
C GLU A 73 -19.60 -8.45 -12.48
N ASN A 74 -20.47 -9.39 -12.88
CA ASN A 74 -21.41 -10.01 -11.95
C ASN A 74 -20.72 -10.88 -10.91
N TYR A 75 -19.66 -11.60 -11.30
CA TYR A 75 -18.86 -12.38 -10.36
C TYR A 75 -18.07 -11.49 -9.41
N MET A 76 -17.54 -10.38 -9.92
CA MET A 76 -16.94 -9.34 -9.09
C MET A 76 -17.94 -8.79 -8.07
N HIS A 77 -19.16 -8.44 -8.50
CA HIS A 77 -20.21 -7.97 -7.60
C HIS A 77 -20.63 -9.01 -6.56
N GLN A 78 -20.74 -10.29 -6.94
CA GLN A 78 -21.06 -11.36 -6.00
C GLN A 78 -19.93 -11.55 -4.97
N TRP A 79 -18.68 -11.58 -5.41
CA TRP A 79 -17.50 -11.66 -4.55
C TRP A 79 -17.45 -10.50 -3.55
N VAL A 80 -17.70 -9.27 -4.00
CA VAL A 80 -17.83 -8.08 -3.13
C VAL A 80 -19.01 -8.20 -2.17
N ASN A 81 -20.17 -8.68 -2.62
CA ASN A 81 -21.36 -8.85 -1.77
C ASN A 81 -21.14 -9.89 -0.67
N TYR A 82 -20.32 -10.92 -0.92
CA TYR A 82 -19.88 -11.83 0.13
C TYR A 82 -18.90 -11.17 1.11
N GLY A 83 -18.35 -10.00 0.82
CA GLY A 83 -17.48 -9.24 1.72
C GLY A 83 -16.03 -9.73 1.70
N PHE A 84 -15.59 -10.34 0.60
CA PHE A 84 -14.19 -10.67 0.40
C PHE A 84 -13.39 -9.45 -0.08
N PHE A 85 -12.09 -9.46 0.23
CA PHE A 85 -11.16 -8.38 -0.11
C PHE A 85 -9.96 -8.88 -0.93
N ASP A 86 -9.70 -10.18 -0.92
CA ASP A 86 -8.65 -10.85 -1.69
C ASP A 86 -9.19 -12.06 -2.46
N ILE A 87 -8.44 -12.46 -3.48
CA ILE A 87 -8.61 -13.72 -4.23
C ILE A 87 -7.36 -14.59 -4.09
N PRO A 88 -7.46 -15.92 -4.15
CA PRO A 88 -8.70 -16.69 -4.33
C PRO A 88 -9.61 -16.71 -3.08
N ALA A 89 -10.90 -16.96 -3.27
CA ALA A 89 -11.86 -17.12 -2.18
C ALA A 89 -12.87 -18.24 -2.48
N ILE A 90 -13.33 -18.96 -1.46
CA ILE A 90 -14.31 -20.03 -1.60
C ILE A 90 -15.58 -19.69 -0.80
N VAL A 91 -16.76 -19.92 -1.41
CA VAL A 91 -18.05 -19.89 -0.71
C VAL A 91 -18.72 -21.24 -0.82
N VAL A 92 -19.15 -21.81 0.31
CA VAL A 92 -19.90 -23.07 0.36
C VAL A 92 -21.36 -22.80 0.68
N ASN A 93 -22.27 -23.29 -0.16
CA ASN A 93 -23.73 -23.14 -0.07
C ASN A 93 -24.21 -21.69 0.17
N ASN A 94 -23.55 -20.71 -0.46
CA ASN A 94 -23.82 -19.28 -0.32
C ASN A 94 -23.74 -18.74 1.13
N LYS A 95 -23.11 -19.49 2.04
CA LYS A 95 -23.11 -19.21 3.48
C LYS A 95 -21.71 -19.18 4.07
N THR A 96 -20.99 -20.31 4.01
CA THR A 96 -19.65 -20.39 4.60
C THR A 96 -18.65 -19.72 3.68
N LYS A 97 -17.97 -18.70 4.21
CA LYS A 97 -16.98 -17.89 3.48
C LYS A 97 -15.59 -18.31 3.93
N ILE A 98 -14.75 -18.69 2.99
CA ILE A 98 -13.38 -19.12 3.24
C ILE A 98 -12.46 -18.13 2.52
N PRO A 99 -11.84 -17.18 3.24
CA PRO A 99 -10.90 -16.23 2.66
C PRO A 99 -9.60 -16.94 2.28
N LYS A 100 -8.81 -16.29 1.41
CA LYS A 100 -7.55 -16.79 0.84
C LYS A 100 -6.64 -17.50 1.86
N GLU A 101 -6.45 -16.91 3.03
CA GLU A 101 -5.51 -17.37 4.06
C GLU A 101 -5.94 -18.71 4.67
N GLU A 102 -7.24 -19.00 4.67
CA GLU A 102 -7.82 -20.22 5.25
C GLU A 102 -7.94 -21.36 4.21
N ILE A 103 -7.69 -21.10 2.92
CA ILE A 103 -7.79 -22.11 1.86
C ILE A 103 -6.66 -23.14 2.00
N THR A 104 -7.02 -24.25 2.62
CA THR A 104 -6.21 -25.47 2.76
C THR A 104 -7.13 -26.67 2.51
N LYS A 105 -6.56 -27.78 2.00
CA LYS A 105 -7.31 -29.00 1.68
C LYS A 105 -8.12 -29.49 2.89
N GLU A 106 -7.43 -29.71 4.01
CA GLU A 106 -8.02 -30.19 5.27
C GLU A 106 -9.17 -29.30 5.77
N TYR A 107 -9.04 -27.97 5.67
CA TYR A 107 -10.08 -27.06 6.13
C TYR A 107 -11.32 -27.09 5.24
N VAL A 108 -11.14 -27.11 3.92
CA VAL A 108 -12.26 -27.16 2.98
C VAL A 108 -12.98 -28.50 3.07
N GLU A 109 -12.26 -29.62 3.18
CA GLU A 109 -12.83 -30.96 3.42
C GLU A 109 -13.65 -31.00 4.70
N LYS A 110 -13.11 -30.47 5.81
CA LYS A 110 -13.82 -30.39 7.08
C LYS A 110 -15.13 -29.62 6.97
N ILE A 111 -15.17 -28.53 6.20
CA ILE A 111 -16.40 -27.77 5.96
C ILE A 111 -17.39 -28.59 5.13
N ILE A 112 -16.93 -29.23 4.05
CA ILE A 112 -17.78 -30.09 3.20
C ILE A 112 -18.36 -31.24 4.01
N ASP A 113 -17.55 -31.95 4.78
CA ASP A 113 -17.97 -33.05 5.65
C ASP A 113 -18.94 -32.58 6.73
N GLY A 114 -18.74 -31.37 7.26
CA GLY A 114 -19.67 -30.73 8.21
C GLY A 114 -21.05 -30.44 7.60
N TYR A 115 -21.11 -30.08 6.31
CA TYR A 115 -22.38 -29.95 5.58
C TYR A 115 -23.00 -31.31 5.26
N LEU A 116 -22.20 -32.31 4.87
CA LEU A 116 -22.68 -33.67 4.55
C LEU A 116 -23.20 -34.43 5.79
N SER A 117 -22.60 -34.20 6.96
CA SER A 117 -23.00 -34.80 8.24
C SER A 117 -24.15 -34.06 8.93
N GLY A 118 -24.53 -32.88 8.44
CA GLY A 118 -25.60 -32.05 9.04
C GLY A 118 -25.19 -31.32 10.32
N GLU A 119 -23.90 -31.28 10.66
CA GLU A 119 -23.38 -30.52 11.81
C GLU A 119 -23.44 -29.00 11.56
N ILE A 120 -23.27 -28.57 10.31
CA ILE A 120 -23.37 -27.18 9.89
C ILE A 120 -24.79 -26.91 9.38
N ASN A 121 -25.73 -26.65 10.30
CA ASN A 121 -27.10 -26.27 9.96
C ASN A 121 -27.23 -24.80 9.55
N GLU A 122 -28.24 -24.51 8.71
CA GLU A 122 -28.53 -23.24 8.02
C GLU A 122 -28.60 -21.96 8.87
N THR A 123 -28.42 -22.03 10.19
CA THR A 123 -28.67 -20.94 11.16
C THR A 123 -27.46 -20.50 11.99
N ASN A 124 -26.23 -20.94 11.68
CA ASN A 124 -25.05 -20.46 12.38
C ASN A 124 -24.21 -19.48 11.54
N ASN A 125 -24.65 -18.21 11.51
CA ASN A 125 -23.81 -17.08 11.11
C ASN A 125 -22.74 -16.85 12.18
N GLN A 126 -21.66 -17.61 12.15
CA GLN A 126 -20.47 -17.28 12.91
C GLN A 126 -19.73 -16.14 12.19
N SER A 127 -20.08 -14.91 12.54
CA SER A 127 -19.16 -13.78 12.42
C SER A 127 -17.96 -14.09 13.31
N GLN A 128 -16.81 -14.44 12.72
CA GLN A 128 -15.54 -14.62 13.44
C GLN A 128 -15.26 -13.35 14.26
N ARG A 129 -15.40 -13.45 15.58
CA ARG A 129 -14.87 -12.47 16.54
C ARG A 129 -13.43 -12.88 16.83
N VAL A 130 -12.49 -12.02 16.47
CA VAL A 130 -11.08 -12.20 16.84
C VAL A 130 -10.87 -11.50 18.18
N GLU A 131 -10.55 -12.28 19.22
CA GLU A 131 -10.20 -11.74 20.53
C GLU A 131 -8.69 -11.44 20.57
N ILE A 132 -8.34 -10.15 20.67
CA ILE A 132 -6.96 -9.71 20.87
C ILE A 132 -6.77 -9.40 22.36
N PRO A 133 -5.75 -9.97 23.03
CA PRO A 133 -5.49 -9.67 24.43
C PRO A 133 -5.24 -8.17 24.62
N PHE A 134 -5.86 -7.58 25.65
CA PHE A 134 -5.80 -6.16 26.07
C PHE A 134 -6.78 -5.17 25.38
N LEU A 135 -7.42 -5.51 24.26
CA LEU A 135 -8.28 -4.54 23.53
C LEU A 135 -9.76 -4.94 23.40
N GLY A 136 -10.16 -6.17 23.75
CA GLY A 136 -11.55 -6.62 23.69
C GLY A 136 -11.96 -7.20 22.33
N SER A 137 -13.20 -7.67 22.22
CA SER A 137 -13.72 -8.37 21.03
C SER A 137 -14.22 -7.39 19.96
N PHE A 138 -13.64 -7.43 18.76
CA PHE A 138 -14.08 -6.62 17.61
C PHE A 138 -14.56 -7.52 16.46
N ASN A 139 -15.51 -7.01 15.67
CA ASN A 139 -15.95 -7.68 14.45
C ASN A 139 -14.90 -7.47 13.33
N ALA A 140 -14.78 -8.44 12.41
CA ALA A 140 -13.85 -8.34 11.27
C ALA A 140 -14.07 -7.09 10.38
N THR A 141 -15.32 -6.60 10.31
CA THR A 141 -15.70 -5.36 9.61
C THR A 141 -15.29 -4.07 10.34
N ASP A 142 -15.14 -4.13 11.66
CA ASP A 142 -14.61 -3.00 12.44
C ASP A 142 -13.08 -2.99 12.38
N LEU A 143 -12.45 -4.18 12.32
CA LEU A 143 -11.01 -4.34 12.13
C LEU A 143 -10.53 -3.75 10.79
N SER A 144 -11.30 -3.92 9.70
CA SER A 144 -10.99 -3.37 8.38
C SER A 144 -11.24 -1.85 8.26
N ARG A 145 -12.03 -1.26 9.16
CA ARG A 145 -12.16 0.21 9.26
C ARG A 145 -11.10 0.83 10.15
N PHE A 146 -10.57 0.11 11.14
CA PHE A 146 -9.39 0.53 11.90
C PHE A 146 -8.09 0.39 11.10
N SER A 147 -8.02 -0.56 10.17
CA SER A 147 -6.83 -0.78 9.35
C SER A 147 -6.51 0.41 8.44
N LEU A 148 -7.50 1.13 7.89
CA LEU A 148 -7.26 2.25 6.97
C LEU A 148 -6.64 3.50 7.63
N PRO A 149 -7.16 4.04 8.75
CA PRO A 149 -6.50 5.13 9.47
C PRO A 149 -5.12 4.73 9.97
N LEU A 150 -4.96 3.50 10.49
CA LEU A 150 -3.66 3.00 10.94
C LEU A 150 -2.67 2.88 9.78
N LEU A 151 -3.10 2.33 8.64
CA LEU A 151 -2.30 2.25 7.42
C LEU A 151 -1.90 3.65 6.94
N THR A 152 -2.82 4.61 6.97
CA THR A 152 -2.56 6.01 6.61
C THR A 152 -1.46 6.60 7.48
N VAL A 153 -1.52 6.38 8.80
CA VAL A 153 -0.51 6.86 9.75
C VAL A 153 0.83 6.16 9.50
N ILE A 154 0.85 4.83 9.39
CA ILE A 154 2.09 4.07 9.19
C ILE A 154 2.77 4.50 7.89
N LEU A 155 2.06 4.46 6.76
CA LEU A 155 2.64 4.80 5.47
C LEU A 155 3.02 6.28 5.39
N GLY A 156 2.20 7.19 5.93
CA GLY A 156 2.51 8.62 5.96
C GLY A 156 3.74 8.94 6.82
N VAL A 157 3.87 8.30 8.00
CA VAL A 157 5.07 8.46 8.86
C VAL A 157 6.29 7.90 8.17
N VAL A 158 6.18 6.70 7.61
CA VAL A 158 7.30 6.05 6.93
C VAL A 158 7.79 6.89 5.74
N ASP A 159 6.87 7.43 4.94
CA ASP A 159 7.18 8.30 3.81
C ASP A 159 7.79 9.64 4.26
N SER A 160 7.29 10.25 5.33
CA SER A 160 7.83 11.51 5.87
C SER A 160 9.27 11.43 6.38
N VAL A 161 9.73 10.23 6.78
CA VAL A 161 11.09 9.99 7.29
C VAL A 161 12.04 9.58 6.15
N ASN A 162 11.61 9.73 4.90
CA ASN A 162 12.44 9.44 3.73
C ASN A 162 13.69 10.34 3.66
N PRO A 163 14.91 9.77 3.59
CA PRO A 163 16.18 10.51 3.49
C PRO A 163 16.26 11.47 2.30
N CYS A 164 15.45 11.28 1.24
CA CYS A 164 15.38 12.21 0.10
C CYS A 164 14.80 13.57 0.49
N SER A 165 13.75 13.55 1.33
CA SER A 165 13.12 14.77 1.85
C SER A 165 14.11 15.59 2.68
N PHE A 166 14.98 14.91 3.46
CA PHE A 166 16.02 15.59 4.24
C PHE A 166 17.07 16.32 3.39
N PHE A 167 17.40 15.83 2.18
CA PHE A 167 18.36 16.51 1.30
C PHE A 167 17.79 17.83 0.76
N VAL A 168 16.54 17.80 0.32
CA VAL A 168 15.81 19.00 -0.07
C VAL A 168 15.69 19.96 1.11
N LEU A 169 15.34 19.42 2.28
CA LEU A 169 15.23 20.19 3.49
C LEU A 169 16.53 20.92 3.81
N MET A 170 17.71 20.27 3.66
CA MET A 170 19.00 20.96 3.82
C MET A 170 19.13 22.18 2.89
N PHE A 171 18.69 22.07 1.64
CA PHE A 171 18.72 23.20 0.70
C PHE A 171 17.79 24.32 1.16
N LEU A 172 16.57 23.99 1.58
CA LEU A 172 15.63 24.94 2.17
C LEU A 172 16.25 25.64 3.38
N LEU A 173 16.74 24.88 4.35
CA LEU A 173 17.35 25.41 5.58
C LEU A 173 18.51 26.34 5.26
N ASN A 174 19.37 25.99 4.30
CA ASN A 174 20.48 26.84 3.87
C ASN A 174 20.00 28.16 3.23
N LEU A 175 18.91 28.12 2.45
CA LEU A 175 18.27 29.33 1.92
C LEU A 175 17.70 30.19 3.06
N LEU A 176 17.03 29.58 4.03
CA LEU A 176 16.41 30.25 5.17
C LEU A 176 17.43 31.04 6.01
N VAL A 177 18.68 30.56 6.16
CA VAL A 177 19.76 31.30 6.85
C VAL A 177 19.93 32.73 6.30
N TYR A 178 19.77 32.91 4.99
CA TYR A 178 19.95 34.21 4.34
C TYR A 178 18.74 35.16 4.53
N ALA A 179 17.58 34.65 4.98
CA ALA A 179 16.41 35.48 5.24
C ALA A 179 16.55 36.37 6.48
N GLN A 180 17.46 36.02 7.41
CA GLN A 180 17.89 36.82 8.58
C GLN A 180 16.77 37.31 9.52
N SER A 181 15.53 36.78 9.39
CA SER A 181 14.37 37.17 10.20
C SER A 181 13.47 35.97 10.44
N ARG A 182 13.09 35.72 11.70
CA ARG A 182 12.21 34.60 12.08
C ARG A 182 10.87 34.61 11.34
N LYS A 183 10.26 35.80 11.20
CA LYS A 183 9.00 35.96 10.44
C LYS A 183 9.16 35.57 8.98
N LYS A 184 10.23 36.05 8.33
CA LYS A 184 10.51 35.69 6.92
C LYS A 184 10.80 34.21 6.76
N MET A 185 11.55 33.61 7.70
CA MET A 185 11.85 32.19 7.67
C MET A 185 10.58 31.33 7.82
N ALA A 186 9.69 31.70 8.75
CA ALA A 186 8.41 31.02 8.94
C ALA A 186 7.51 31.12 7.70
N ILE A 187 7.43 32.30 7.06
CA ILE A 187 6.65 32.48 5.83
C ILE A 187 7.22 31.62 4.69
N ILE A 188 8.53 31.69 4.45
CA ILE A 188 9.18 30.91 3.38
C ILE A 188 9.03 29.40 3.62
N GLY A 189 9.30 28.95 4.84
CA GLY A 189 9.18 27.54 5.21
C GLY A 189 7.73 27.05 5.16
N GLY A 190 6.77 27.86 5.61
CA GLY A 190 5.34 27.52 5.55
C GLY A 190 4.81 27.43 4.13
N ILE A 191 5.20 28.36 3.24
CA ILE A 191 4.87 28.28 1.80
C ILE A 191 5.47 27.01 1.19
N PHE A 192 6.74 26.73 1.47
CA PHE A 192 7.39 25.52 0.97
C PHE A 192 6.64 24.27 1.41
N ILE A 193 6.33 24.15 2.70
CA ILE A 193 5.61 23.01 3.28
C ILE A 193 4.22 22.86 2.64
N PHE A 194 3.46 23.95 2.54
CA PHE A 194 2.12 23.93 1.94
C PHE A 194 2.16 23.44 0.50
N PHE A 195 3.05 24.01 -0.32
CA PHE A 195 3.18 23.58 -1.71
C PHE A 195 3.73 22.17 -1.82
N SER A 196 4.57 21.72 -0.88
CA SER A 196 5.04 20.33 -0.83
C SER A 196 3.87 19.37 -0.65
N GLY A 197 3.10 19.53 0.41
CA GLY A 197 1.90 18.69 0.64
C GLY A 197 0.85 18.83 -0.47
N PHE A 198 0.66 20.03 -1.02
CA PHE A 198 -0.30 20.25 -2.10
C PHE A 198 0.09 19.54 -3.40
N ILE A 199 1.36 19.65 -3.80
CA ILE A 199 1.89 18.97 -4.98
C ILE A 199 1.84 17.45 -4.76
N TYR A 200 2.21 16.98 -3.57
CA TYR A 200 2.14 15.57 -3.22
C TYR A 200 0.71 15.03 -3.29
N PHE A 201 -0.26 15.75 -2.74
CA PHE A 201 -1.68 15.46 -2.88
C PHE A 201 -2.12 15.38 -4.36
N ILE A 202 -1.74 16.34 -5.20
CA ILE A 202 -2.04 16.32 -6.64
C ILE A 202 -1.44 15.06 -7.29
N PHE A 203 -0.22 14.69 -6.95
CA PHE A 203 0.38 13.46 -7.46
C PHE A 203 -0.40 12.23 -7.02
N MET A 204 -0.78 12.12 -5.74
CA MET A 204 -1.59 11.00 -5.24
C MET A 204 -2.95 10.92 -5.93
N SER A 205 -3.61 12.05 -6.16
CA SER A 205 -4.89 12.07 -6.88
C SER A 205 -4.75 11.69 -8.35
N ALA A 206 -3.71 12.22 -9.02
CA ALA A 206 -3.47 11.96 -10.45
C ALA A 206 -2.96 10.54 -10.73
N LEU A 207 -2.27 9.92 -9.77
CA LEU A 207 -1.78 8.54 -9.88
C LEU A 207 -2.93 7.58 -10.23
N LEU A 208 -4.09 7.71 -9.59
CA LEU A 208 -5.25 6.82 -9.80
C LEU A 208 -5.81 6.88 -11.23
N GLU A 209 -5.91 8.08 -11.81
CA GLU A 209 -6.38 8.25 -13.20
C GLU A 209 -5.43 7.59 -14.20
N ILE A 210 -4.12 7.66 -13.95
CA ILE A 210 -3.12 7.04 -14.83
C ILE A 210 -3.22 5.50 -14.80
N PHE A 211 -3.50 4.90 -13.63
CA PHE A 211 -3.60 3.44 -13.50
C PHE A 211 -4.84 2.85 -14.16
N ILE A 212 -5.99 3.53 -14.10
CA ILE A 212 -7.23 3.06 -14.73
C ILE A 212 -7.15 3.17 -16.26
N PHE A 213 -6.39 4.14 -16.78
CA PHE A 213 -6.33 4.42 -18.21
C PHE A 213 -5.16 3.74 -18.95
N THR A 214 -4.18 3.17 -18.25
CA THR A 214 -2.90 2.77 -18.86
C THR A 214 -2.58 1.30 -18.67
N SER A 215 -2.66 0.52 -19.74
CA SER A 215 -2.09 -0.83 -19.87
C SER A 215 -0.54 -0.86 -19.89
N HIS A 216 0.12 0.28 -19.67
CA HIS A 216 1.59 0.46 -19.67
C HIS A 216 2.20 0.76 -18.29
N VAL A 217 1.50 0.47 -17.19
CA VAL A 217 2.02 0.64 -15.81
C VAL A 217 3.43 0.05 -15.64
N LEU A 218 3.65 -1.13 -16.21
CA LEU A 218 4.94 -1.82 -16.14
C LEU A 218 6.08 -1.02 -16.76
N ILE A 219 5.84 -0.29 -17.86
CA ILE A 219 6.85 0.55 -18.52
C ILE A 219 7.21 1.74 -17.64
N ILE A 220 6.20 2.44 -17.09
CA ILE A 220 6.41 3.62 -16.23
C ILE A 220 7.17 3.22 -14.96
N THR A 221 6.75 2.12 -14.31
CA THR A 221 7.41 1.58 -13.12
C THR A 221 8.85 1.19 -13.40
N THR A 222 9.13 0.56 -14.54
CA THR A 222 10.48 0.14 -14.93
C THR A 222 11.38 1.36 -15.19
N ILE A 223 10.89 2.37 -15.93
CA ILE A 223 11.63 3.62 -16.18
C ILE A 223 11.95 4.34 -14.86
N ALA A 224 10.95 4.47 -13.98
CA ALA A 224 11.13 5.06 -12.66
C ALA A 224 12.16 4.28 -11.82
N GLY A 225 12.13 2.95 -11.88
CA GLY A 225 13.10 2.08 -11.22
C GLY A 225 14.53 2.29 -11.72
N PHE A 226 14.75 2.39 -13.03
CA PHE A 226 16.07 2.70 -13.60
C PHE A 226 16.59 4.07 -13.16
N ILE A 227 15.72 5.09 -13.15
CA ILE A 227 16.08 6.43 -12.66
C ILE A 227 16.46 6.37 -11.18
N ALA A 228 15.69 5.65 -10.36
CA ALA A 228 15.97 5.48 -8.93
C ALA A 228 17.31 4.74 -8.69
N ILE A 229 17.61 3.69 -9.45
CA ILE A 229 18.91 2.99 -9.40
C ILE A 229 20.06 3.94 -9.77
N LEU A 230 19.90 4.73 -10.84
CA LEU A 230 20.91 5.69 -11.29
C LEU A 230 21.20 6.74 -10.22
N LEU A 231 20.15 7.41 -9.72
CA LEU A 231 20.26 8.45 -8.68
C LEU A 231 20.77 7.88 -7.36
N GLY A 232 20.29 6.68 -6.99
CA GLY A 232 20.73 5.97 -5.79
C GLY A 232 22.21 5.62 -5.83
N SER A 233 22.68 5.08 -6.95
CA SER A 233 24.08 4.75 -7.17
C SER A 233 24.99 5.99 -7.14
N LEU A 234 24.52 7.12 -7.70
CA LEU A 234 25.25 8.39 -7.62
C LEU A 234 25.36 8.89 -6.16
N ASN A 235 24.31 8.76 -5.37
CA ASN A 235 24.30 9.13 -3.95
C ASN A 235 25.22 8.23 -3.10
N ILE A 236 25.24 6.91 -3.35
CA ILE A 236 26.17 5.96 -2.70
C ILE A 236 27.62 6.30 -3.09
N LYS A 237 27.90 6.50 -4.37
CA LYS A 237 29.25 6.88 -4.84
C LYS A 237 29.71 8.19 -4.20
N ASP A 238 28.82 9.16 -4.05
CA ASP A 238 29.14 10.44 -3.41
C ASP A 238 29.50 10.31 -1.92
N PHE A 239 29.08 9.25 -1.22
CA PHE A 239 29.53 8.97 0.14
C PHE A 239 31.03 8.60 0.18
N PHE A 240 31.46 7.66 -0.67
CA PHE A 240 32.86 7.19 -0.70
C PHE A 240 33.81 8.17 -1.41
N PHE A 241 33.36 8.77 -2.51
CA PHE A 241 34.15 9.65 -3.37
C PHE A 241 33.51 11.02 -3.47
N PHE A 242 33.41 11.71 -2.34
CA PHE A 242 32.79 13.02 -2.25
C PHE A 242 33.43 13.98 -3.27
N LYS A 243 32.60 14.52 -4.19
CA LYS A 243 32.98 15.47 -5.26
C LYS A 243 33.99 14.98 -6.31
N LYS A 244 34.27 13.68 -6.43
CA LYS A 244 35.08 13.14 -7.55
C LYS A 244 34.15 12.63 -8.66
N GLY A 245 34.34 13.12 -9.89
CA GLY A 245 33.60 12.72 -11.09
C GLY A 245 32.18 13.29 -11.20
N LEU A 246 31.28 12.56 -11.90
CA LEU A 246 29.84 12.83 -11.96
C LEU A 246 29.27 12.72 -10.54
N SER A 247 28.55 13.73 -10.06
CA SER A 247 27.99 13.77 -8.71
C SER A 247 26.60 14.38 -8.78
N ALA A 248 25.64 13.83 -8.03
CA ALA A 248 24.30 14.40 -7.88
C ALA A 248 24.32 15.70 -7.06
N SER A 249 25.49 16.11 -6.53
CA SER A 249 25.67 17.42 -5.92
C SER A 249 26.05 18.49 -6.93
N ILE A 250 25.49 19.68 -6.70
CA ILE A 250 25.77 20.89 -7.47
C ILE A 250 27.30 21.06 -7.62
N PRO A 251 27.83 21.10 -8.86
CA PRO A 251 29.25 21.31 -9.12
C PRO A 251 29.73 22.60 -8.45
N ASP A 252 30.88 22.56 -7.79
CA ASP A 252 31.43 23.72 -7.07
C ASP A 252 31.56 24.96 -7.98
N SER A 253 31.81 24.75 -9.28
CA SER A 253 31.89 25.79 -10.31
C SER A 253 30.57 26.56 -10.53
N LYS A 254 29.41 25.93 -10.30
CA LYS A 254 28.08 26.56 -10.48
C LYS A 254 27.48 27.12 -9.18
N LYS A 255 28.03 26.75 -8.01
CA LYS A 255 27.60 27.27 -6.70
C LYS A 255 27.59 28.80 -6.64
N PRO A 256 28.66 29.56 -6.96
CA PRO A 256 28.63 31.01 -6.80
C PRO A 256 27.56 31.69 -7.67
N GLY A 257 27.29 31.19 -8.89
CA GLY A 257 26.19 31.69 -9.74
C GLY A 257 24.80 31.41 -9.17
N LEU A 258 24.58 30.19 -8.70
CA LEU A 258 23.31 29.74 -8.12
C LEU A 258 23.04 30.44 -6.78
N PHE A 259 24.04 30.54 -5.90
CA PHE A 259 23.96 31.29 -4.64
C PHE A 259 23.81 32.80 -4.87
N LYS A 260 24.38 33.38 -5.93
CA LYS A 260 24.17 34.79 -6.30
C LYS A 260 22.74 35.03 -6.77
N GLN A 261 22.17 34.12 -7.56
CA GLN A 261 20.77 34.17 -7.96
C GLN A 261 19.85 33.97 -6.74
N MET A 262 20.08 32.97 -5.90
CA MET A 262 19.33 32.76 -4.66
C MET A 262 19.40 33.99 -3.74
N ARG A 263 20.58 34.59 -3.57
CA ARG A 263 20.74 35.80 -2.74
C ARG A 263 20.03 37.01 -3.36
N LYS A 264 19.97 37.12 -4.69
CA LYS A 264 19.17 38.13 -5.40
C LYS A 264 17.67 37.88 -5.22
N LEU A 265 17.22 36.63 -5.20
CA LEU A 265 15.82 36.25 -4.94
C LEU A 265 15.42 36.52 -3.48
N VAL A 266 16.28 36.20 -2.51
CA VAL A 266 16.05 36.43 -1.07
C VAL A 266 16.16 37.92 -0.70
N LYS A 267 17.03 38.69 -1.38
CA LYS A 267 17.12 40.15 -1.23
C LYS A 267 16.14 40.93 -2.10
N ALA A 268 15.48 40.31 -3.08
CA ALA A 268 14.47 40.99 -3.87
C ALA A 268 13.35 41.44 -2.93
N SER A 269 13.08 42.75 -2.89
CA SER A 269 12.07 43.34 -2.00
C SER A 269 10.63 42.94 -2.37
N LYS A 270 10.43 42.21 -3.46
CA LYS A 270 9.11 41.83 -3.98
C LYS A 270 8.76 40.40 -3.57
N PHE A 271 7.71 40.26 -2.77
CA PHE A 271 7.12 39.00 -2.30
C PHE A 271 6.88 37.98 -3.44
N SER A 272 6.51 38.45 -4.63
CA SER A 272 6.26 37.62 -5.81
C SER A 272 7.48 36.80 -6.28
N THR A 273 8.68 37.39 -6.29
CA THR A 273 9.89 36.68 -6.76
C THR A 273 10.34 35.61 -5.76
N MET A 274 10.13 35.87 -4.47
CA MET A 274 10.36 34.91 -3.40
C MET A 274 9.36 33.74 -3.49
N LEU A 275 8.08 34.04 -3.71
CA LEU A 275 7.02 33.04 -3.85
C LEU A 275 7.32 32.07 -5.01
N ILE A 276 7.65 32.59 -6.20
CA ILE A 276 7.99 31.75 -7.36
C ILE A 276 9.20 30.86 -7.06
N GLY A 277 10.24 31.40 -6.42
CA GLY A 277 11.44 30.61 -6.06
C GLY A 277 11.12 29.47 -5.09
N VAL A 278 10.24 29.69 -4.12
CA VAL A 278 9.83 28.66 -3.16
C VAL A 278 8.95 27.59 -3.82
N ILE A 279 8.03 27.98 -4.70
CA ILE A 279 7.18 27.04 -5.44
C ILE A 279 8.05 26.15 -6.34
N VAL A 280 8.98 26.72 -7.11
CA VAL A 280 9.88 25.94 -7.96
C VAL A 280 10.74 24.97 -7.14
N LEU A 281 11.19 25.42 -5.96
CA LEU A 281 11.92 24.55 -5.03
C LEU A 281 11.03 23.41 -4.53
N ALA A 282 9.79 23.69 -4.14
CA ALA A 282 8.82 22.68 -3.70
C ALA A 282 8.49 21.67 -4.82
N VAL A 283 8.27 22.12 -6.05
CA VAL A 283 8.07 21.21 -7.21
C VAL A 283 9.29 20.32 -7.40
N SER A 284 10.49 20.91 -7.47
CA SER A 284 11.73 20.17 -7.68
C SER A 284 11.98 19.14 -6.57
N ALA A 285 11.65 19.52 -5.33
CA ALA A 285 11.72 18.65 -4.17
C ALA A 285 10.82 17.42 -4.30
N ASN A 286 9.53 17.65 -4.58
CA ASN A 286 8.53 16.61 -4.65
C ASN A 286 8.77 15.68 -5.84
N THR A 287 9.29 16.19 -6.96
CA THR A 287 9.74 15.35 -8.07
C THR A 287 10.88 14.42 -7.65
N TYR A 288 11.86 14.93 -6.89
CA TYR A 288 12.97 14.10 -6.41
C TYR A 288 12.51 13.05 -5.39
N GLU A 289 11.60 13.44 -4.51
CA GLU A 289 11.00 12.59 -3.48
C GLU A 289 10.14 11.48 -4.07
N LEU A 290 9.36 11.79 -5.11
CA LEU A 290 8.52 10.82 -5.82
C LEU A 290 9.35 9.60 -6.27
N PHE A 291 10.55 9.80 -6.81
CA PHE A 291 11.40 8.66 -7.22
C PHE A 291 11.86 7.77 -6.06
N CYS A 292 11.86 8.29 -4.84
CA CYS A 292 12.27 7.53 -3.66
C CYS A 292 11.11 6.79 -2.98
N THR A 293 9.90 7.32 -3.07
CA THR A 293 8.78 6.85 -2.25
C THR A 293 7.49 6.62 -3.00
N LEU A 294 7.47 6.70 -4.34
CA LEU A 294 6.27 6.44 -5.18
C LEU A 294 5.54 5.13 -4.85
N GLY A 295 6.25 4.12 -4.33
CA GLY A 295 5.63 2.89 -3.85
C GLY A 295 4.59 3.11 -2.75
N PHE A 296 4.82 4.01 -1.78
CA PHE A 296 3.89 4.21 -0.66
C PHE A 296 2.57 4.85 -1.09
N PRO A 297 2.56 5.97 -1.85
CA PRO A 297 1.33 6.46 -2.47
C PRO A 297 0.61 5.43 -3.30
N MET A 298 1.35 4.65 -4.10
CA MET A 298 0.76 3.65 -4.99
C MET A 298 0.05 2.54 -4.22
N ILE A 299 0.67 2.01 -3.16
CA ILE A 299 0.04 1.01 -2.28
C ILE A 299 -1.20 1.64 -1.63
N PHE A 300 -1.07 2.84 -1.07
CA PHE A 300 -2.14 3.48 -0.34
C PHE A 300 -3.35 3.81 -1.23
N THR A 301 -3.15 4.45 -2.38
CA THR A 301 -4.24 4.79 -3.29
C THR A 301 -4.91 3.55 -3.84
N LYS A 302 -4.14 2.52 -4.21
CA LYS A 302 -4.68 1.22 -4.62
C LYS A 302 -5.54 0.61 -3.51
N THR A 303 -5.06 0.57 -2.26
CA THR A 303 -5.84 0.06 -1.13
C THR A 303 -7.13 0.85 -0.94
N LEU A 304 -7.09 2.19 -1.01
CA LEU A 304 -8.29 3.02 -0.91
C LEU A 304 -9.30 2.75 -2.04
N THR A 305 -8.84 2.52 -3.27
CA THR A 305 -9.70 2.14 -4.41
C THR A 305 -10.36 0.79 -4.18
N LEU A 306 -9.61 -0.19 -3.68
CA LEU A 306 -10.12 -1.54 -3.40
C LEU A 306 -11.20 -1.54 -2.31
N HIS A 307 -11.18 -0.57 -1.40
CA HIS A 307 -12.22 -0.40 -0.38
C HIS A 307 -13.52 0.25 -0.89
N HIS A 308 -13.61 0.63 -2.18
CA HIS A 308 -14.82 1.19 -2.80
C HIS A 308 -15.43 2.37 -2.00
N LEU A 309 -14.56 3.21 -1.44
CA LEU A 309 -14.99 4.32 -0.60
C LEU A 309 -15.76 5.38 -1.41
N PRO A 310 -16.72 6.09 -0.80
CA PRO A 310 -17.28 7.29 -1.38
C PRO A 310 -16.17 8.28 -1.77
N ILE A 311 -16.35 9.00 -2.87
CA ILE A 311 -15.34 9.93 -3.42
C ILE A 311 -14.82 10.91 -2.35
N VAL A 312 -15.69 11.39 -1.46
CA VAL A 312 -15.32 12.33 -0.39
C VAL A 312 -14.40 11.67 0.64
N GLU A 313 -14.72 10.45 1.07
CA GLU A 313 -13.90 9.70 2.02
C GLU A 313 -12.53 9.37 1.44
N TYR A 314 -12.49 8.97 0.17
CA TYR A 314 -11.23 8.74 -0.55
C TYR A 314 -10.30 9.95 -0.49
N TYR A 315 -10.80 11.14 -0.84
CA TYR A 315 -10.00 12.37 -0.78
C TYR A 315 -9.66 12.81 0.65
N LEU A 316 -10.52 12.54 1.63
CA LEU A 316 -10.21 12.81 3.04
C LEU A 316 -9.03 11.94 3.52
N TYR A 317 -8.97 10.67 3.12
CA TYR A 317 -7.82 9.82 3.42
C TYR A 317 -6.53 10.28 2.73
N LEU A 318 -6.61 10.79 1.49
CA LEU A 318 -5.46 11.42 0.84
C LEU A 318 -4.97 12.66 1.60
N VAL A 319 -5.89 13.53 2.05
CA VAL A 319 -5.54 14.69 2.87
C VAL A 319 -4.95 14.24 4.19
N PHE A 320 -5.52 13.22 4.84
CA PHE A 320 -5.01 12.69 6.10
C PHE A 320 -3.58 12.16 5.96
N TYR A 321 -3.31 11.39 4.90
CA TYR A 321 -1.97 10.95 4.55
C TYR A 321 -1.01 12.15 4.43
N ASN A 322 -1.40 13.16 3.66
CA ASN A 322 -0.58 14.36 3.42
C ASN A 322 -0.31 15.17 4.69
N ILE A 323 -1.27 15.22 5.62
CA ILE A 323 -1.08 15.86 6.93
C ILE A 323 0.00 15.11 7.71
N ILE A 324 -0.11 13.78 7.83
CA ILE A 324 0.89 12.97 8.53
C ILE A 324 2.27 13.14 7.88
N TYR A 325 2.32 13.10 6.56
CA TYR A 325 3.52 13.28 5.77
C TYR A 325 4.25 14.62 6.06
N VAL A 326 3.50 15.73 6.19
CA VAL A 326 4.07 17.06 6.39
C VAL A 326 4.52 17.33 7.84
N ILE A 327 4.01 16.61 8.84
CA ILE A 327 4.28 16.88 10.27
C ILE A 327 5.79 16.96 10.59
N PRO A 328 6.65 16.01 10.16
CA PRO A 328 8.08 16.10 10.44
C PRO A 328 8.77 17.30 9.78
N LEU A 329 8.35 17.70 8.57
CA LEU A 329 8.86 18.91 7.91
C LEU A 329 8.49 20.16 8.71
N CYS A 330 7.23 20.26 9.16
CA CYS A 330 6.76 21.32 10.05
C CYS A 330 7.61 21.40 11.32
N LEU A 331 7.90 20.26 11.94
CA LEU A 331 8.71 20.18 13.15
C LEU A 331 10.14 20.69 12.90
N ILE A 332 10.80 20.24 11.82
CA ILE A 332 12.17 20.65 11.52
C ILE A 332 12.26 22.13 11.17
N VAL A 333 11.35 22.65 10.33
CA VAL A 333 11.30 24.08 9.99
C VAL A 333 11.03 24.92 11.23
N THR A 334 10.13 24.50 12.12
CA THR A 334 9.85 25.20 13.38
C THR A 334 11.08 25.25 14.27
N ILE A 335 11.76 24.12 14.49
CA ILE A 335 13.02 24.07 15.26
C ILE A 335 14.06 25.01 14.63
N PHE A 336 14.18 25.01 13.30
CA PHE A 336 15.15 25.86 12.61
C PHE A 336 14.85 27.36 12.77
N VAL A 337 13.58 27.76 12.64
CA VAL A 337 13.11 29.14 12.82
C VAL A 337 13.38 29.63 14.24
N VAL A 338 13.09 28.79 15.25
CA VAL A 338 13.31 29.12 16.67
C VAL A 338 14.82 29.23 16.97
N THR A 339 15.62 28.30 16.46
CA THR A 339 17.07 28.23 16.70
C THR A 339 17.90 29.18 15.83
N LEU A 340 17.28 29.91 14.89
CA LEU A 340 17.96 30.78 13.92
C LEU A 340 19.10 30.07 13.15
N GLY A 341 18.96 28.77 12.92
CA GLY A 341 19.96 27.98 12.19
C GLY A 341 21.32 27.87 12.89
N ARG A 342 21.37 28.01 14.22
CA ARG A 342 22.61 27.85 15.02
C ARG A 342 23.23 26.45 14.88
N ARG A 343 22.44 25.41 14.60
CA ARG A 343 22.93 24.07 14.27
C ARG A 343 22.93 23.88 12.76
N LYS A 344 24.13 23.81 12.18
CA LYS A 344 24.33 23.37 10.79
C LYS A 344 24.63 21.89 10.77
N LEU A 345 24.15 21.19 9.74
CA LEU A 345 24.51 19.80 9.51
C LEU A 345 26.01 19.72 9.19
N THR A 346 26.70 18.81 9.87
CA THR A 346 28.13 18.58 9.65
C THR A 346 28.35 17.92 8.29
N GLN A 347 29.57 18.04 7.74
CA GLN A 347 29.92 17.38 6.47
C GLN A 347 29.69 15.86 6.55
N TRP A 348 30.09 15.24 7.66
CA TRP A 348 29.85 13.82 7.93
C TRP A 348 28.37 13.45 7.94
N GLN A 349 27.52 14.23 8.63
CA GLN A 349 26.06 13.99 8.64
C GLN A 349 25.46 14.11 7.23
N GLY A 350 25.94 15.04 6.41
CA GLY A 350 25.51 15.15 5.01
C GLY A 350 25.96 13.97 4.14
N GLN A 351 27.16 13.44 4.36
CA GLN A 351 27.63 12.23 3.69
C GLN A 351 26.80 11.01 4.11
N LEU A 352 26.56 10.83 5.42
CA LEU A 352 25.73 9.74 5.93
C LEU A 352 24.32 9.76 5.34
N LEU A 353 23.72 10.95 5.24
CA LEU A 353 22.39 11.12 4.65
C LEU A 353 22.37 10.76 3.16
N LYS A 354 23.44 11.04 2.42
CA LYS A 354 23.58 10.59 1.02
C LYS A 354 23.68 9.07 0.92
N LEU A 355 24.41 8.41 1.82
CA LEU A 355 24.48 6.95 1.84
C LEU A 355 23.10 6.34 2.13
N LEU A 356 22.39 6.88 3.13
CA LEU A 356 21.04 6.42 3.46
C LEU A 356 20.06 6.63 2.30
N SER A 357 20.04 7.83 1.71
CA SER A 357 19.20 8.14 0.55
C SER A 357 19.54 7.27 -0.65
N GLY A 358 20.83 7.09 -0.92
CA GLY A 358 21.31 6.30 -2.05
C GLY A 358 20.97 4.82 -1.92
N THR A 359 21.16 4.24 -0.72
CA THR A 359 20.80 2.84 -0.46
C THR A 359 19.29 2.62 -0.59
N MET A 360 18.46 3.50 -0.02
CA MET A 360 17.00 3.41 -0.14
C MET A 360 16.51 3.53 -1.59
N MET A 361 16.97 4.54 -2.34
CA MET A 361 16.64 4.71 -3.76
C MET A 361 17.06 3.50 -4.59
N ALA A 362 18.28 3.00 -4.39
CA ALA A 362 18.80 1.88 -5.16
C ALA A 362 18.02 0.59 -4.85
N SER A 363 17.72 0.31 -3.58
CA SER A 363 16.92 -0.87 -3.20
C SER A 363 15.50 -0.81 -3.74
N LEU A 364 14.84 0.36 -3.65
CA LEU A 364 13.50 0.52 -4.18
C LEU A 364 13.49 0.43 -5.72
N GLY A 365 14.47 1.06 -6.38
CA GLY A 365 14.63 0.97 -7.82
C GLY A 365 14.90 -0.46 -8.31
N LEU A 366 15.73 -1.24 -7.59
CA LEU A 366 15.95 -2.66 -7.87
C LEU A 366 14.63 -3.45 -7.78
N ILE A 367 13.84 -3.21 -6.74
CA ILE A 367 12.55 -3.90 -6.58
C ILE A 367 11.57 -3.51 -7.68
N LEU A 368 11.49 -2.22 -8.04
CA LEU A 368 10.65 -1.75 -9.15
C LEU A 368 11.05 -2.35 -10.51
N VAL A 369 12.32 -2.67 -10.73
CA VAL A 369 12.79 -3.27 -12.00
C VAL A 369 12.63 -4.79 -12.01
N PHE A 370 13.01 -5.47 -10.92
CA PHE A 370 13.10 -6.93 -10.89
C PHE A 370 11.85 -7.61 -10.33
N SER A 371 11.17 -7.02 -9.36
CA SER A 371 10.02 -7.64 -8.70
C SER A 371 9.06 -6.59 -8.11
N PRO A 372 8.33 -5.83 -8.96
CA PRO A 372 7.35 -4.84 -8.48
C PRO A 372 6.32 -5.43 -7.51
N ARG A 373 6.04 -6.74 -7.66
CA ARG A 373 5.11 -7.50 -6.83
C ARG A 373 5.48 -7.48 -5.34
N LEU A 374 6.76 -7.38 -4.99
CA LEU A 374 7.18 -7.30 -3.58
C LEU A 374 6.60 -6.06 -2.89
N LEU A 375 6.40 -4.96 -3.61
CA LEU A 375 5.84 -3.73 -3.03
C LEU A 375 4.36 -3.87 -2.64
N ASN A 376 3.65 -4.87 -3.14
CA ASN A 376 2.28 -5.12 -2.66
C ASN A 376 2.25 -5.59 -1.20
N ASN A 377 3.38 -6.07 -0.67
CA ASN A 377 3.48 -6.49 0.72
C ASN A 377 4.04 -5.35 1.59
N VAL A 378 3.23 -4.85 2.52
CA VAL A 378 3.61 -3.79 3.47
C VAL A 378 4.89 -4.16 4.25
N PHE A 379 5.06 -5.43 4.61
CA PHE A 379 6.27 -5.89 5.32
C PHE A 379 7.52 -5.82 4.46
N ALA A 380 7.42 -6.06 3.16
CA ALA A 380 8.55 -5.89 2.25
C ALA A 380 8.96 -4.42 2.18
N ALA A 381 7.99 -3.50 2.11
CA ALA A 381 8.25 -2.06 2.08
C ALA A 381 8.95 -1.56 3.36
N VAL A 382 8.49 -2.01 4.53
CA VAL A 382 9.16 -1.73 5.82
C VAL A 382 10.55 -2.39 5.88
N GLY A 383 10.67 -3.63 5.39
CA GLY A 383 11.93 -4.37 5.32
C GLY A 383 13.01 -3.64 4.54
N ILE A 384 12.68 -3.01 3.42
CA ILE A 384 13.61 -2.19 2.62
C ILE A 384 14.25 -1.09 3.48
N ILE A 385 13.45 -0.39 4.27
CA ILE A 385 13.91 0.72 5.09
C ILE A 385 14.82 0.22 6.21
N VAL A 386 14.39 -0.86 6.89
CA VAL A 386 15.19 -1.47 7.97
C VAL A 386 16.54 -1.93 7.42
N VAL A 387 16.55 -2.61 6.28
CA VAL A 387 17.78 -3.06 5.61
C VAL A 387 18.65 -1.87 5.20
N ALA A 388 18.07 -0.81 4.62
CA ALA A 388 18.83 0.38 4.23
C ALA A 388 19.45 1.10 5.44
N LEU A 389 18.72 1.21 6.55
CA LEU A 389 19.22 1.78 7.80
C LEU A 389 20.37 0.93 8.38
N LEU A 390 20.21 -0.40 8.43
CA LEU A 390 21.24 -1.31 8.92
C LEU A 390 22.50 -1.27 8.04
N LEU A 391 22.35 -1.37 6.72
CA LEU A 391 23.47 -1.29 5.77
C LEU A 391 24.20 0.05 5.91
N THR A 392 23.46 1.16 5.96
CA THR A 392 24.05 2.50 6.15
C THR A 392 24.83 2.58 7.46
N THR A 393 24.29 2.03 8.55
CA THR A 393 24.94 2.03 9.86
C THR A 393 26.22 1.20 9.85
N VAL A 394 26.17 -0.02 9.32
CA VAL A 394 27.33 -0.91 9.21
C VAL A 394 28.42 -0.31 8.34
N ILE A 395 28.08 0.18 7.14
CA ILE A 395 29.03 0.82 6.23
C ILE A 395 29.64 2.06 6.87
N SER A 396 28.83 2.88 7.58
CA SER A 396 29.31 4.07 8.27
C SER A 396 30.33 3.72 9.36
N LEU A 397 30.07 2.69 10.17
CA LEU A 397 30.98 2.25 11.23
C LEU A 397 32.30 1.72 10.67
N ILE A 398 32.24 0.87 9.63
CA ILE A 398 33.43 0.33 8.95
C ILE A 398 34.25 1.47 8.33
N TRP A 399 33.59 2.39 7.63
CA TRP A 399 34.26 3.50 6.96
C TRP A 399 34.90 4.48 7.95
N LYS A 400 34.22 4.77 9.07
CA LYS A 400 34.76 5.62 10.13
C LYS A 400 35.99 4.98 10.77
N LYS A 401 35.97 3.66 11.01
CA LYS A 401 37.13 2.92 11.50
C LYS A 401 38.30 2.96 10.51
N HIS A 402 38.01 2.72 9.22
CA HIS A 402 39.03 2.80 8.17
C HIS A 402 39.65 4.20 8.04
N LEU A 403 38.87 5.28 8.17
CA LEU A 403 39.37 6.65 8.17
C LEU A 403 40.29 6.95 9.36
N GLN A 404 39.95 6.44 10.55
CA GLN A 404 40.81 6.52 11.74
C GLN A 404 42.12 5.75 11.54
N ASP A 405 42.06 4.52 11.01
CA ASP A 405 43.24 3.69 10.75
C ASP A 405 44.13 4.27 9.64
N SER A 406 43.56 5.02 8.70
CA SER A 406 44.29 5.65 7.58
C SER A 406 44.98 6.97 7.93
N GLY A 407 44.91 7.44 9.19
CA GLY A 407 45.53 8.70 9.63
C GLY A 407 44.96 9.97 8.97
N LYS A 408 43.84 9.87 8.26
CA LYS A 408 43.13 10.99 7.64
C LYS A 408 42.04 11.48 8.60
N THR A 409 42.44 12.12 9.69
CA THR A 409 41.51 12.86 10.54
C THR A 409 41.11 14.17 9.85
N GLU A 410 39.79 14.45 9.86
CA GLU A 410 39.11 15.63 9.30
C GLU A 410 39.74 16.98 9.65
#